data_AF-A0A8S3J5C0-F1
#
_entry.id   AF-A0A8S3J5C0-F1
#
_cell.length_a   1.000
_cell.length_b   1.000
_cell.length_c   1.000
_cell.angle_alpha   90.00
_cell.angle_beta   90.00
_cell.angle_gamma   90.00
#
_symmetry.space_group_name_H-M   'P 1'
#
loop_
_entity.id
_entity.type
_entity.pdbx_description
1 polymer ?
#
loop_
_entity_poly.entity_id
_entity_poly.type
_entity_poly.pdbx_seq_one_letter_code
_entity_poly.pdbx_strand_id
1 'polypeptide(L)'
;IELRKIRRETLAKADIKDVAFDGTLLYSFEDFGLEKMIACKHPITNEPLLIKIKRTSTASPESPEFFHLANLIVRKLLEIAGLKLLGRNYYSFDKKIELERYKLTLFPGFMTAVNVYEGSFHCRILMSTYHESIRQNLFENL
;
A
#
# COMPACT_ATOMS: atom_id res chain seq x y z
N ILE A 1 -4.56 -6.60 -8.68
CA ILE A 1 -4.10 -5.19 -8.76
C ILE A 1 -5.15 -4.30 -9.43
N GLU A 2 -5.79 -4.76 -10.52
CA GLU A 2 -6.86 -4.04 -11.23
C GLU A 2 -8.03 -3.59 -10.33
N LEU A 3 -8.59 -4.47 -9.49
CA LEU A 3 -9.74 -4.14 -8.65
C LEU A 3 -9.50 -2.96 -7.68
N ARG A 4 -8.25 -2.78 -7.21
CA ARG A 4 -7.88 -1.66 -6.33
C ARG A 4 -7.75 -0.35 -7.10
N LYS A 5 -7.29 -0.41 -8.36
CA LYS A 5 -7.13 0.74 -9.24
C LYS A 5 -8.51 1.24 -9.71
N ILE A 6 -9.34 0.30 -10.16
CA ILE A 6 -10.75 0.49 -10.52
C ILE A 6 -11.54 1.15 -9.40
N ARG A 7 -11.47 0.63 -8.16
CA ARG A 7 -12.24 1.20 -7.03
C ARG A 7 -11.77 2.60 -6.64
N ARG A 8 -10.48 2.90 -6.74
CA ARG A 8 -9.94 4.27 -6.54
C ARG A 8 -10.44 5.24 -7.62
N GLU A 9 -10.45 4.81 -8.88
CA GLU A 9 -10.97 5.62 -9.99
C GLU A 9 -12.47 5.87 -9.84
N THR A 10 -13.24 4.90 -9.35
CA THR A 10 -14.67 5.07 -9.06
C THR A 10 -14.90 6.06 -7.90
N LEU A 11 -14.08 6.01 -6.84
CA LEU A 11 -14.14 6.95 -5.72
C LEU A 11 -13.72 8.37 -6.14
N ALA A 12 -12.69 8.50 -6.97
CA ALA A 12 -12.25 9.78 -7.51
C ALA A 12 -13.32 10.41 -8.43
N LYS A 13 -14.03 9.60 -9.22
CA LYS A 13 -15.18 10.04 -10.03
C LYS A 13 -16.41 10.42 -9.18
N ALA A 14 -16.47 9.95 -7.93
CA ALA A 14 -17.50 10.30 -6.97
C ALA A 14 -17.19 11.56 -6.15
N ASP A 15 -16.19 12.35 -6.58
CA ASP A 15 -15.75 13.61 -5.97
C ASP A 15 -15.20 13.44 -4.53
N ILE A 16 -14.78 12.22 -4.18
CA ILE A 16 -14.06 11.95 -2.93
C ILE A 16 -12.56 11.96 -3.23
N LYS A 17 -11.88 13.01 -2.77
CA LYS A 17 -10.42 13.19 -2.91
C LYS A 17 -9.71 12.74 -1.64
N ASP A 18 -8.41 12.47 -1.75
CA ASP A 18 -7.50 12.22 -0.62
C ASP A 18 -7.91 11.07 0.33
N VAL A 19 -8.47 10.00 -0.24
CA VAL A 19 -8.86 8.81 0.52
C VAL A 19 -7.90 7.63 0.37
N ALA A 20 -7.67 6.92 1.49
CA ALA A 20 -7.00 5.63 1.49
C ALA A 20 -8.03 4.51 1.67
N PHE A 21 -7.93 3.47 0.84
CA PHE A 21 -8.85 2.33 0.86
C PHE A 21 -8.07 1.03 0.72
N ASP A 22 -8.24 0.09 1.66
CA ASP A 22 -7.56 -1.21 1.62
C ASP A 22 -8.42 -2.34 1.01
N GLY A 23 -9.72 -2.11 0.86
CA GLY A 23 -10.67 -3.12 0.40
C GLY A 23 -11.90 -3.25 1.29
N THR A 24 -11.75 -2.89 2.57
CA THR A 24 -12.81 -2.98 3.60
C THR A 24 -12.98 -1.65 4.34
N LEU A 25 -11.87 -1.00 4.73
CA LEU A 25 -11.88 0.27 5.43
C LEU A 25 -11.53 1.42 4.48
N LEU A 26 -12.26 2.52 4.59
CA LEU A 26 -12.03 3.79 3.92
C LEU A 26 -11.56 4.81 4.97
N TYR A 27 -10.40 5.40 4.75
CA TYR A 27 -9.83 6.47 5.55
C TYR A 27 -9.92 7.77 4.77
N SER A 28 -10.42 8.82 5.42
CA SER A 28 -10.58 10.16 4.87
C SER A 28 -10.25 11.18 5.94
N PHE A 29 -9.69 12.33 5.53
CA PHE A 29 -9.57 13.50 6.39
C PHE A 29 -10.87 14.33 6.44
N GLU A 30 -11.75 14.13 5.46
CA GLU A 30 -13.07 14.77 5.42
C GLU A 30 -14.12 13.95 6.19
N ASP A 31 -14.95 14.64 6.96
CA ASP A 31 -16.11 14.06 7.63
C ASP A 31 -17.32 14.03 6.68
N PHE A 32 -17.76 12.83 6.32
CA PHE A 32 -18.92 12.62 5.45
C PHE A 32 -20.24 12.49 6.23
N GLY A 33 -20.24 12.76 7.53
CA GLY A 33 -21.40 12.53 8.40
C GLY A 33 -21.56 11.04 8.77
N LEU A 34 -22.73 10.67 9.30
CA LEU A 34 -23.00 9.29 9.76
C LEU A 34 -23.09 8.29 8.61
N GLU A 35 -23.72 8.70 7.51
CA GLU A 35 -23.93 7.86 6.33
C GLU A 35 -23.97 8.72 5.07
N LYS A 36 -23.27 8.28 4.03
CA LYS A 36 -23.28 8.89 2.70
C LYS A 36 -23.49 7.80 1.66
N MET A 37 -24.49 7.99 0.79
CA MET A 37 -24.75 7.12 -0.34
C MET A 37 -24.32 7.83 -1.63
N ILE A 38 -23.63 7.09 -2.48
CA ILE A 38 -23.08 7.60 -3.73
C ILE A 38 -23.51 6.67 -4.84
N ALA A 39 -24.31 7.20 -5.77
CA ALA A 39 -24.61 6.53 -7.02
C ALA A 39 -23.45 6.73 -8.00
N CYS A 40 -22.85 5.64 -8.47
CA CYS A 40 -21.80 5.65 -9.47
C CYS A 40 -22.07 4.56 -10.51
N LYS A 41 -21.29 4.51 -11.59
CA LYS A 41 -21.33 3.41 -12.55
C LYS A 41 -20.09 2.54 -12.42
N HIS A 42 -20.25 1.24 -12.60
CA HIS A 42 -19.10 0.34 -12.66
C HIS A 42 -18.21 0.76 -13.84
N PRO A 43 -16.90 0.98 -13.65
CA PRO A 43 -16.05 1.54 -14.70
C PRO A 43 -15.87 0.62 -15.91
N ILE A 44 -16.05 -0.70 -15.73
CA ILE A 44 -16.00 -1.71 -16.82
C ILE A 44 -17.41 -2.06 -17.35
N THR A 45 -18.33 -2.55 -16.51
CA THR A 45 -19.65 -3.01 -16.96
C THR A 45 -20.67 -1.90 -17.19
N ASN A 46 -20.36 -0.65 -16.81
CA ASN A 46 -21.24 0.52 -16.91
C ASN A 46 -22.59 0.41 -16.15
N GLU A 47 -22.73 -0.64 -15.34
CA GLU A 47 -23.92 -0.89 -14.53
C GLU A 47 -24.03 0.12 -13.38
N PRO A 48 -25.26 0.50 -12.97
CA PRO A 48 -25.46 1.36 -11.82
C PRO A 48 -25.00 0.65 -10.54
N LEU A 49 -24.19 1.34 -9.76
CA LEU A 49 -23.67 0.91 -8.46
C LEU A 49 -24.04 1.94 -7.40
N LEU A 50 -24.43 1.46 -6.23
CA LEU A 50 -24.64 2.29 -5.05
C LEU A 50 -23.56 1.99 -4.01
N ILE A 51 -22.69 2.96 -3.74
CA ILE A 51 -21.68 2.87 -2.70
C ILE A 51 -22.25 3.50 -1.43
N LYS A 52 -22.38 2.71 -0.37
CA LYS A 52 -22.78 3.17 0.96
C LYS A 52 -21.53 3.31 1.84
N ILE A 53 -21.24 4.53 2.25
CA ILE A 53 -20.16 4.87 3.17
C ILE A 53 -20.80 5.14 4.53
N LYS A 54 -20.39 4.40 5.55
CA LYS A 54 -20.82 4.60 6.93
C LYS A 54 -19.63 5.02 7.77
N ARG A 55 -19.80 6.05 8.60
CA ARG A 55 -18.78 6.42 9.59
C ARG A 55 -18.75 5.38 10.69
N THR A 56 -17.58 4.78 10.88
CA THR A 56 -17.35 3.77 11.94
C THR A 56 -16.77 4.41 13.18
N SER A 57 -15.65 5.13 13.05
CA SER A 57 -14.93 5.75 14.16
C SER A 57 -14.01 6.86 13.65
N THR A 58 -13.57 7.72 14.57
CA THR A 58 -12.44 8.64 14.34
C THR A 58 -11.17 7.96 14.83
N ALA A 59 -10.19 7.79 13.95
CA ALA A 59 -8.91 7.18 14.33
C ALA A 59 -8.14 8.11 15.27
N SER A 60 -7.86 7.64 16.49
CA SER A 60 -6.93 8.31 17.41
C SER A 60 -5.49 7.94 17.02
N PRO A 61 -4.47 8.78 17.26
CA PRO A 61 -3.06 8.44 16.99
C PRO A 61 -2.57 7.14 17.64
N GLU A 62 -3.23 6.71 18.72
CA GLU A 62 -2.91 5.47 19.45
C GLU A 62 -3.75 4.27 18.99
N SER A 63 -4.69 4.47 18.05
CA SER A 63 -5.62 3.43 17.65
C SER A 63 -5.02 2.49 16.59
N PRO A 64 -5.38 1.20 16.60
CA PRO A 64 -4.91 0.24 15.59
C PRO A 64 -5.23 0.67 14.14
N GLU A 65 -6.32 1.38 13.93
CA GLU A 65 -6.75 1.91 12.63
C GLU A 65 -5.77 2.96 12.10
N PHE A 66 -5.22 3.81 12.98
CA PHE A 66 -4.19 4.78 12.60
C PHE A 66 -2.91 4.08 12.17
N PHE A 67 -2.48 3.01 12.87
CA PHE A 67 -1.31 2.22 12.46
C PHE A 67 -1.53 1.52 11.12
N HIS A 68 -2.74 1.04 10.87
CA HIS A 68 -3.08 0.46 9.59
C HIS A 68 -2.99 1.51 8.46
N LEU A 69 -3.59 2.68 8.64
CA LEU A 69 -3.49 3.79 7.68
C LEU A 69 -2.04 4.21 7.42
N ALA A 70 -1.25 4.39 8.47
CA ALA A 70 0.14 4.74 8.35
C ALA A 70 0.96 3.70 7.59
N ASN A 71 0.73 2.41 7.85
CA ASN A 71 1.36 1.34 7.09
C ASN A 71 0.98 1.41 5.61
N LEU A 72 -0.27 1.71 5.26
CA LEU A 72 -0.67 1.90 3.86
C LEU A 72 0.06 3.07 3.19
N ILE A 73 0.22 4.19 3.90
CA ILE A 73 0.92 5.37 3.38
C ILE A 73 2.40 5.06 3.15
N VAL A 74 3.10 4.50 4.14
CA VAL A 74 4.53 4.14 4.02
C VAL A 74 4.76 3.16 2.88
N ARG A 75 3.90 2.15 2.75
CA ARG A 75 3.95 1.20 1.63
C ARG A 75 3.84 1.89 0.28
N LYS A 76 2.94 2.89 0.16
CA LYS A 76 2.80 3.67 -1.08
C LYS A 76 4.01 4.55 -1.37
N LEU A 77 4.60 5.15 -0.35
CA LEU A 77 5.83 5.95 -0.52
C LEU A 77 6.99 5.09 -1.02
N LEU A 78 7.13 3.85 -0.53
CA LEU A 78 8.17 2.92 -1.00
C LEU A 78 7.94 2.47 -2.45
N GLU A 79 6.68 2.25 -2.84
CA GLU A 79 6.34 1.95 -4.24
C GLU A 79 6.69 3.13 -5.15
N ILE A 80 6.41 4.37 -4.73
CA ILE A 80 6.77 5.59 -5.48
C ILE A 80 8.29 5.77 -5.55
N ALA A 81 9.02 5.38 -4.51
CA ALA A 81 10.48 5.39 -4.49
C ALA A 81 11.11 4.29 -5.39
N GLY A 82 10.30 3.50 -6.08
CA GLY A 82 10.77 2.48 -7.04
C GLY A 82 11.08 1.12 -6.43
N LEU A 83 10.74 0.90 -5.16
CA LEU A 83 10.90 -0.42 -4.55
C LEU A 83 9.72 -1.32 -4.91
N LYS A 84 10.04 -2.58 -5.23
CA LYS A 84 9.05 -3.61 -5.52
C LYS A 84 8.80 -4.45 -4.27
N LEU A 85 7.53 -4.73 -3.99
CA LEU A 85 7.13 -5.61 -2.90
C LEU A 85 7.38 -7.08 -3.28
N LEU A 86 8.25 -7.78 -2.54
CA LEU A 86 8.38 -9.23 -2.59
C LEU A 86 8.01 -9.80 -1.22
N GLY A 87 6.92 -10.58 -1.17
CA GLY A 87 6.38 -11.09 0.09
C GLY A 87 5.92 -9.97 1.00
N ARG A 88 6.65 -9.72 2.10
CA ARG A 88 6.35 -8.67 3.09
C ARG A 88 7.34 -7.50 3.08
N ASN A 89 8.34 -7.54 2.22
CA ASN A 89 9.46 -6.60 2.21
C ASN A 89 9.57 -5.90 0.86
N TYR A 90 10.13 -4.70 0.87
CA TYR A 90 10.31 -3.88 -0.32
C TYR A 90 11.76 -3.93 -0.76
N TYR A 91 12.04 -4.26 -2.02
CA TYR A 91 13.40 -4.39 -2.53
C TYR A 91 13.63 -3.50 -3.75
N SER A 92 14.84 -2.97 -3.86
CA SER A 92 15.30 -2.19 -5.00
C SER A 92 16.02 -3.11 -5.96
N PHE A 93 15.38 -3.47 -7.07
CA PHE A 93 16.00 -4.31 -8.11
C PHE A 93 17.10 -3.57 -8.89
N ASP A 94 16.98 -2.25 -9.01
CA ASP A 94 17.94 -1.40 -9.72
C ASP A 94 19.31 -1.33 -9.03
N LYS A 95 19.36 -1.63 -7.72
CA LYS A 95 20.57 -1.58 -6.89
C LYS A 95 21.07 -2.99 -6.55
N LYS A 96 20.90 -3.95 -7.45
CA LYS A 96 21.40 -5.32 -7.25
C LYS A 96 22.91 -5.35 -7.07
N ILE A 97 23.37 -6.20 -6.16
CA ILE A 97 24.79 -6.46 -5.93
C ILE A 97 25.05 -7.91 -6.33
N GLU A 98 25.88 -8.10 -7.34
CA GLU A 98 26.25 -9.43 -7.82
C GLU A 98 27.54 -9.90 -7.16
N LEU A 99 27.47 -11.03 -6.47
CA LEU A 99 28.60 -11.72 -5.87
C LEU A 99 29.00 -12.87 -6.80
N GLU A 100 29.72 -12.55 -7.86
CA GLU A 100 30.12 -13.49 -8.92
C GLU A 100 30.77 -14.76 -8.38
N ARG A 101 31.65 -14.61 -7.37
CA ARG A 101 32.36 -15.73 -6.72
C ARG A 101 31.42 -16.79 -6.14
N TYR A 102 30.23 -16.40 -5.71
CA TYR A 102 29.24 -17.28 -5.09
C TYR A 102 28.03 -17.53 -5.99
N LYS A 103 27.97 -16.93 -7.19
CA LYS A 103 26.79 -16.93 -8.08
C LYS A 103 25.52 -16.43 -7.37
N LEU A 104 25.67 -15.40 -6.52
CA LEU A 104 24.58 -14.84 -5.73
C LEU A 104 24.26 -13.43 -6.20
N THR A 105 22.98 -13.09 -6.24
CA THR A 105 22.52 -11.71 -6.43
C THR A 105 21.80 -11.26 -5.18
N LEU A 106 22.23 -10.12 -4.64
CA LEU A 106 21.64 -9.50 -3.46
C LEU A 106 20.82 -8.29 -3.88
N PHE A 107 19.61 -8.20 -3.35
CA PHE A 107 18.77 -7.03 -3.54
C PHE A 107 18.65 -6.28 -2.20
N PRO A 108 19.12 -5.02 -2.12
CA PRO A 108 18.91 -4.22 -0.93
C PRO A 108 17.43 -3.89 -0.81
N GLY A 109 16.89 -4.01 0.40
CA GLY A 109 15.51 -3.72 0.67
C GLY A 109 15.26 -3.19 2.06
N PHE A 110 14.01 -2.82 2.28
CA PHE A 110 13.49 -2.31 3.52
C PHE A 110 12.32 -3.18 3.96
N MET A 111 12.38 -3.61 5.21
CA MET A 111 11.23 -4.10 5.97
C MET A 111 10.72 -2.94 6.81
N THR A 112 9.46 -2.56 6.62
CA THR A 112 8.85 -1.46 7.37
C THR A 112 7.87 -1.97 8.40
N ALA A 113 8.00 -1.45 9.62
CA ALA A 113 7.02 -1.62 10.69
C ALA A 113 6.74 -0.25 11.29
N VAL A 114 5.49 0.20 11.20
CA VAL A 114 5.03 1.40 11.91
C VAL A 114 4.48 0.98 13.27
N ASN A 115 5.01 1.55 14.35
CA ASN A 115 4.52 1.33 15.72
C ASN A 115 4.58 2.65 16.51
N VAL A 116 3.67 2.86 17.46
CA VAL A 116 3.85 3.91 18.48
C VAL A 116 4.70 3.36 19.60
N TYR A 117 5.67 4.15 20.02
CA TYR A 117 6.52 3.85 21.16
C TYR A 117 6.64 5.13 21.99
N GLU A 118 6.30 5.03 23.28
CA GLU A 118 6.40 6.13 24.25
C GLU A 118 5.62 7.39 23.84
N GLY A 119 4.40 7.23 23.31
CA GLY A 119 3.54 8.36 22.91
C GLY A 119 4.01 9.10 21.66
N SER A 120 5.09 8.64 21.02
CA SER A 120 5.60 9.17 19.76
C SER A 120 5.42 8.17 18.64
N PHE A 121 5.05 8.68 17.46
CA PHE A 121 4.87 7.87 16.26
C PHE A 121 6.24 7.50 15.69
N HIS A 122 6.59 6.21 15.71
CA HIS A 122 7.87 5.72 15.19
C HIS A 122 7.66 4.81 13.97
N CYS A 123 8.18 5.25 12.82
CA CYS A 123 8.33 4.38 11.66
C CYS A 123 9.69 3.68 11.75
N ARG A 124 9.70 2.36 12.02
CA ARG A 124 10.91 1.57 11.96
C ARG A 124 11.09 1.03 10.55
N ILE A 125 12.20 1.41 9.93
CA ILE A 125 12.64 0.88 8.64
C ILE A 125 13.88 0.03 8.92
N LEU A 126 13.77 -1.29 8.74
CA LEU A 126 14.88 -2.21 8.86
C LEU A 126 15.42 -2.51 7.48
N MET A 127 16.72 -2.32 7.27
CA MET A 127 17.37 -2.75 6.05
C MET A 127 17.44 -4.28 6.06
N SER A 128 16.89 -4.92 5.04
CA SER A 128 16.94 -6.36 4.84
C SER A 128 17.52 -6.64 3.47
N THR A 129 18.45 -7.59 3.39
CA THR A 129 18.98 -8.09 2.12
C THR A 129 18.20 -9.34 1.75
N TYR A 130 17.52 -9.33 0.60
CA TYR A 130 17.01 -10.55 0.01
C TYR A 130 18.10 -11.23 -0.80
N HIS A 131 18.15 -12.54 -0.67
CA HIS A 131 19.03 -13.40 -1.42
C HIS A 131 18.17 -14.42 -2.15
N GLU A 132 18.32 -14.50 -3.46
CA GLU A 132 17.77 -15.58 -4.25
C GLU A 132 18.91 -16.18 -5.06
N SER A 133 19.17 -17.48 -4.87
CA SER A 133 20.13 -18.22 -5.68
C SER A 133 19.48 -18.51 -7.03
N ILE A 134 19.47 -17.50 -7.90
CA ILE A 134 18.87 -17.57 -9.22
C ILE A 134 19.86 -18.27 -10.15
N ARG A 135 19.50 -19.47 -10.63
CA ARG A 135 20.07 -19.97 -11.89
C ARG A 135 19.53 -19.04 -12.99
N GLN A 136 20.45 -18.41 -13.71
CA GLN A 136 20.37 -17.34 -14.73
C GLN A 136 19.20 -17.32 -15.75
N ASN A 137 18.22 -18.22 -15.73
CA ASN A 137 17.26 -18.43 -16.82
C ASN A 137 15.83 -17.89 -16.59
N LEU A 138 15.54 -17.09 -15.55
CA LEU A 138 14.15 -16.72 -15.20
C LEU A 138 13.84 -15.22 -15.15
N PHE A 139 14.79 -14.32 -15.43
CA PHE A 139 14.58 -12.87 -15.29
C PHE A 139 14.37 -12.12 -16.61
N GLU A 140 14.31 -12.81 -17.75
CA GLU A 140 14.08 -12.16 -19.06
C GLU A 140 12.62 -11.77 -19.34
N ASN A 141 11.65 -12.10 -18.47
CA ASN A 141 10.22 -11.86 -18.72
C ASN A 141 9.46 -11.13 -17.60
N LEU A 142 10.10 -10.23 -16.84
CA LEU A 142 9.44 -9.38 -15.84
C LEU A 142 9.74 -7.88 -15.99
#